data_AF-A0A538FCQ2-F1
#
_entry.id   AF-A0A538FCQ2-F1
#
_cell.length_a   1.000
_cell.length_b   1.000
_cell.length_c   1.000
_cell.angle_alpha   90.00
_cell.angle_beta   90.00
_cell.angle_gamma   90.00
#
_symmetry.space_group_name_H-M   'P 1'
#
loop_
_entity.id
_entity.type
_entity.pdbx_description
1 polymer ?
#
loop_
_entity_poly.entity_id
_entity_poly.type
_entity_poly.pdbx_seq_one_letter_code
_entity_poly.pdbx_strand_id
1 'polypeptide(L)'
;MSANKRWLLLLMGAFVLSAGVARGSVLLSTPKLLAHVPRHRGKQKPSHVNPVLIRRYRAKAWRWQALTGTARTTHPLGPNTKASLRFWARTAGQAYLRAIHPPHRRAWLCIHRYEGSWRDSGDPYWGGLQMDRGFMAGYAPRYLLRRGLADRWSPFEQMWVAERAYRSGRGFHAWPSTARMCGLI
;
A
#
# COMPACT_ATOMS: atom_id res chain seq x y z
N MET A 1 32.11 9.93 0.26
CA MET A 1 31.17 11.08 0.12
C MET A 1 30.05 10.62 -0.80
N SER A 2 28.73 10.74 -0.56
CA SER A 2 27.94 11.53 0.37
C SER A 2 26.52 10.91 0.47
N ALA A 3 25.93 11.06 1.65
CA ALA A 3 24.51 11.12 2.01
C ALA A 3 23.50 10.15 1.35
N ASN A 4 23.21 9.01 2.01
CA ASN A 4 21.90 8.33 1.91
C ASN A 4 21.60 7.38 3.09
N LYS A 5 21.85 7.80 4.34
CA LYS A 5 21.56 6.99 5.55
C LYS A 5 20.92 7.79 6.70
N ARG A 6 20.00 8.72 6.42
CA ARG A 6 19.35 9.54 7.47
C ARG A 6 17.83 9.41 7.61
N TRP A 7 17.19 8.46 6.94
CA TRP A 7 15.72 8.30 6.99
C TRP A 7 15.22 7.04 7.72
N LEU A 8 16.09 6.36 8.46
CA LEU A 8 15.78 5.06 9.08
C LEU A 8 15.82 5.04 10.62
N LEU A 9 15.87 6.21 11.29
CA LEU A 9 16.09 6.25 12.76
C LEU A 9 15.12 7.15 13.56
N LEU A 10 13.93 7.50 13.05
CA LEU A 10 13.00 8.38 13.79
C LEU A 10 11.61 7.79 14.07
N LEU A 11 11.50 6.47 14.32
CA LEU A 11 10.21 5.86 14.70
C LEU A 11 10.29 4.80 15.80
N MET A 12 11.30 4.80 16.66
CA MET A 12 11.36 3.88 17.81
C MET A 12 11.75 4.61 19.09
N GLY A 13 10.93 4.45 20.13
CA GLY A 13 11.37 4.60 21.52
C GLY A 13 10.81 5.78 22.31
N ALA A 14 9.54 5.69 22.73
CA ALA A 14 9.11 6.31 23.98
C ALA A 14 7.91 5.54 24.54
N PHE A 15 8.17 4.32 25.04
CA PHE A 15 7.27 3.66 25.99
C PHE A 15 7.96 3.68 27.35
N VAL A 16 7.30 4.40 28.26
CA VAL A 16 7.57 4.56 29.68
C VAL A 16 7.30 3.23 30.41
N LEU A 17 8.10 2.90 31.42
CA LEU A 17 7.65 2.31 32.70
C LEU A 17 8.81 2.26 33.69
N SER A 18 8.94 3.33 34.46
CA SER A 18 9.69 3.36 35.71
C SER A 18 8.71 3.35 36.88
N ALA A 19 9.16 2.77 37.99
CA ALA A 19 8.65 2.86 39.36
C ALA A 19 7.73 1.73 39.85
N GLY A 20 8.37 0.76 40.50
CA GLY A 20 7.79 -0.05 41.56
C GLY A 20 7.93 0.62 42.93
N VAL A 21 6.82 0.62 43.66
CA VAL A 21 6.60 0.45 45.12
C VAL A 21 7.53 1.18 46.11
N ALA A 22 6.93 2.11 46.86
CA ALA A 22 7.22 2.29 48.29
C ALA A 22 5.91 2.62 49.05
N ARG A 23 5.70 1.91 50.17
CA ARG A 23 4.60 2.04 51.12
C ARG A 23 4.71 3.32 51.96
N GLY A 24 3.58 3.84 52.43
CA GLY A 24 3.51 4.83 53.50
C GLY A 24 2.08 5.25 53.81
N SER A 25 1.50 4.66 54.86
CA SER A 25 0.19 4.98 55.41
C SER A 25 0.29 6.19 56.35
N VAL A 26 -0.56 7.23 56.21
CA VAL A 26 -1.05 8.06 57.33
C VAL A 26 -2.41 8.65 56.95
N LEU A 27 -3.41 8.37 57.79
CA LEU A 27 -4.73 9.00 57.84
C LEU A 27 -4.61 10.47 58.28
N LEU A 28 -5.22 11.41 57.57
CA LEU A 28 -5.70 12.64 58.19
C LEU A 28 -6.93 13.20 57.48
N SER A 29 -7.96 13.40 58.30
CA SER A 29 -9.28 13.93 58.02
C SER A 29 -9.22 15.38 57.50
N THR A 30 -9.98 15.72 56.46
CA THR A 30 -10.67 17.01 56.28
C THR A 30 -11.64 16.93 55.08
N PRO A 31 -12.91 17.37 55.19
CA PRO A 31 -13.78 17.55 54.04
C PRO A 31 -13.52 18.96 53.47
N LYS A 32 -12.55 19.09 52.55
CA LYS A 32 -12.42 20.30 51.74
C LYS A 32 -13.16 20.08 50.43
N LEU A 33 -14.30 20.79 50.31
CA LEU A 33 -14.87 21.32 49.08
C LEU A 33 -13.80 21.45 47.98
N LEU A 34 -13.67 20.44 47.13
CA LEU A 34 -12.96 20.57 45.87
C LEU A 34 -14.00 20.90 44.82
N ALA A 35 -14.05 22.20 44.55
CA ALA A 35 -14.74 22.80 43.43
C ALA A 35 -14.62 21.91 42.20
N HIS A 36 -15.77 21.62 41.59
CA HIS A 36 -15.86 21.07 40.25
C HIS A 36 -15.29 22.12 39.29
N VAL A 37 -13.97 22.15 39.11
CA VAL A 37 -13.33 23.00 38.11
C VAL A 37 -13.77 22.45 36.76
N PRO A 38 -14.57 23.20 35.97
CA PRO A 38 -14.93 22.74 34.64
C PRO A 38 -13.63 22.68 33.86
N ARG A 39 -13.21 21.47 33.49
CA ARG A 39 -12.19 21.27 32.47
C ARG A 39 -12.73 21.92 31.20
N HIS A 40 -12.37 23.18 30.98
CA HIS A 40 -12.44 23.80 29.67
C HIS A 40 -11.53 22.96 28.76
N ARG A 41 -12.13 21.95 28.11
CA ARG A 41 -11.64 21.42 26.84
C ARG A 41 -11.71 22.60 25.87
N GLY A 42 -10.68 23.44 25.89
CA GLY A 42 -10.49 24.45 24.87
C GLY A 42 -10.67 23.74 23.54
N LYS A 43 -11.64 24.21 22.73
CA LYS A 43 -11.88 23.70 21.38
C LYS A 43 -10.55 23.84 20.63
N GLN A 44 -9.75 22.78 20.62
CA GLN A 44 -8.47 22.76 19.91
C GLN A 44 -8.82 23.02 18.45
N LYS A 45 -8.49 24.22 17.95
CA LYS A 45 -8.66 24.55 16.54
C LYS A 45 -7.97 23.44 15.75
N PRO A 46 -8.68 22.72 14.86
CA PRO A 46 -8.07 21.62 14.13
C PRO A 46 -6.85 22.16 13.39
N SER A 47 -5.68 21.61 13.71
CA SER A 47 -4.43 21.96 13.03
C SER A 47 -4.62 21.68 11.54
N HIS A 48 -4.74 22.76 10.78
CA HIS A 48 -5.04 22.71 9.36
C HIS A 48 -3.84 22.14 8.60
N VAL A 49 -4.05 21.03 7.91
CA VAL A 49 -3.04 20.34 7.10
C VAL A 49 -3.26 20.69 5.64
N ASN A 50 -2.20 20.70 4.83
CA ASN A 50 -2.32 20.94 3.40
C ASN A 50 -3.28 19.90 2.72
N PRO A 51 -4.44 20.33 2.17
CA PRO A 51 -5.39 19.44 1.52
C PRO A 51 -4.82 18.72 0.29
N VAL A 52 -3.83 19.31 -0.39
CA VAL A 52 -3.14 18.68 -1.54
C VAL A 52 -2.46 17.39 -1.12
N LEU A 53 -1.85 17.36 0.07
CA LEU A 53 -1.15 16.18 0.57
C LEU A 53 -2.13 15.03 0.86
N ILE A 54 -3.30 15.35 1.45
CA ILE A 54 -4.37 14.38 1.69
C ILE A 54 -4.85 13.79 0.35
N ARG A 55 -5.13 14.64 -0.65
CA ARG A 55 -5.54 14.19 -1.99
C ARG A 55 -4.48 13.32 -2.66
N ARG A 56 -3.19 13.63 -2.50
CA ARG A 56 -2.07 12.86 -3.05
C ARG A 56 -1.99 11.46 -2.44
N TYR A 57 -2.09 11.32 -1.11
CA TYR A 57 -2.08 10.00 -0.46
C TYR A 57 -3.31 9.18 -0.83
N ARG A 58 -4.49 9.81 -0.90
CA ARG A 58 -5.71 9.15 -1.39
C ARG A 58 -5.53 8.60 -2.80
N ALA A 59 -5.02 9.42 -3.73
CA ALA A 59 -4.76 8.99 -5.10
C ALA A 59 -3.76 7.82 -5.16
N LYS A 60 -2.70 7.84 -4.34
CA LYS A 60 -1.77 6.70 -4.20
C LYS A 60 -2.46 5.44 -3.70
N ALA A 61 -3.25 5.55 -2.63
CA ALA A 61 -4.02 4.42 -2.10
C ALA A 61 -4.93 3.81 -3.18
N TRP A 62 -5.73 4.63 -3.85
CA TRP A 62 -6.64 4.18 -4.90
C TRP A 62 -5.93 3.60 -6.12
N ARG A 63 -4.75 4.12 -6.49
CA ARG A 63 -3.93 3.54 -7.57
C ARG A 63 -3.54 2.10 -7.22
N TRP A 64 -2.98 1.88 -6.03
CA TRP A 64 -2.56 0.54 -5.61
C TRP A 64 -3.75 -0.40 -5.38
N GLN A 65 -4.87 0.10 -4.87
CA GLN A 65 -6.09 -0.68 -4.74
C GLN A 65 -6.65 -1.09 -6.10
N ALA A 66 -6.63 -0.17 -7.08
CA ALA A 66 -7.01 -0.46 -8.45
C ALA A 66 -6.07 -1.46 -9.12
N LEU A 67 -4.77 -1.48 -8.80
CA LEU A 67 -3.82 -2.47 -9.30
C LEU A 67 -4.09 -3.87 -8.73
N THR A 68 -4.28 -3.95 -7.42
CA THR A 68 -4.47 -5.21 -6.68
C THR A 68 -5.89 -5.78 -6.79
N GLY A 69 -6.82 -5.06 -7.42
CA GLY A 69 -8.22 -5.45 -7.54
C GLY A 69 -9.02 -5.34 -6.23
N THR A 70 -8.49 -4.65 -5.21
CA THR A 70 -9.21 -4.41 -3.96
C THR A 70 -10.18 -3.24 -4.08
N ALA A 71 -11.30 -3.30 -3.36
CA ALA A 71 -12.26 -2.20 -3.30
C ALA A 71 -11.57 -0.90 -2.84
N ARG A 72 -11.94 0.22 -3.47
CA ARG A 72 -11.42 1.53 -3.11
C ARG A 72 -11.91 1.89 -1.71
N THR A 73 -10.99 2.30 -0.84
CA THR A 73 -11.38 2.78 0.49
C THR A 73 -12.23 4.04 0.35
N THR A 74 -13.44 3.97 0.90
CA THR A 74 -14.36 5.09 1.06
C THR A 74 -14.14 5.68 2.45
N HIS A 75 -13.52 6.85 2.50
CA HIS A 75 -13.42 7.65 3.72
C HIS A 75 -13.72 9.09 3.31
N PRO A 76 -14.63 9.79 3.99
CA PRO A 76 -14.91 11.18 3.69
C PRO A 76 -13.60 11.98 3.70
N LEU A 77 -13.45 12.90 2.76
CA LEU A 77 -12.48 13.99 2.93
C LEU A 77 -13.05 14.91 4.02
N GLY A 78 -13.06 14.44 5.26
CA GLY A 78 -13.40 15.26 6.42
C GLY A 78 -12.43 16.44 6.53
N PRO A 79 -12.51 17.23 7.62
CA PRO A 79 -11.70 18.43 7.76
C PRO A 79 -10.21 18.12 7.53
N ASN A 80 -9.49 19.10 6.98
CA ASN A 80 -8.05 19.06 6.67
C ASN A 80 -7.22 18.91 7.95
N THR A 81 -7.30 17.75 8.59
CA THR A 81 -6.73 17.49 9.90
C THR A 81 -5.54 16.55 9.80
N LYS A 82 -4.69 16.58 10.84
CA LYS A 82 -3.64 15.57 11.03
C LYS A 82 -4.19 14.14 11.09
N ALA A 83 -5.42 13.94 11.58
CA ALA A 83 -6.06 12.63 11.60
C ALA A 83 -6.35 12.13 10.17
N SER A 84 -6.98 12.95 9.33
CA SER A 84 -7.25 12.65 7.92
C SER A 84 -5.98 12.35 7.14
N LEU A 85 -4.91 13.14 7.35
CA LEU A 85 -3.62 12.89 6.72
C LEU A 85 -3.02 11.54 7.16
N ARG A 86 -2.98 11.27 8.47
CA ARG A 86 -2.45 10.01 9.00
C ARG A 86 -3.23 8.80 8.49
N PHE A 87 -4.54 8.91 8.40
CA PHE A 87 -5.39 7.87 7.81
C PHE A 87 -4.97 7.58 6.37
N TRP A 88 -4.98 8.59 5.48
CA TRP A 88 -4.66 8.37 4.07
C TRP A 88 -3.21 7.94 3.83
N ALA A 89 -2.26 8.43 4.63
CA ALA A 89 -0.87 7.98 4.56
C ALA A 89 -0.74 6.50 4.91
N ARG A 90 -1.40 6.03 5.98
CA ARG A 90 -1.43 4.61 6.35
C ARG A 90 -2.12 3.77 5.29
N THR A 91 -3.28 4.19 4.79
CA THR A 91 -4.02 3.48 3.74
C THR A 91 -3.17 3.33 2.47
N ALA A 92 -2.45 4.38 2.07
CA ALA A 92 -1.55 4.33 0.92
C ALA A 92 -0.37 3.38 1.14
N GLY A 93 0.23 3.39 2.34
CA GLY A 93 1.31 2.47 2.71
C GLY A 93 0.86 1.01 2.69
N GLN A 94 -0.30 0.71 3.28
CA GLN A 94 -0.85 -0.66 3.30
C GLN A 94 -1.20 -1.16 1.88
N ALA A 95 -1.81 -0.30 1.05
CA ALA A 95 -2.10 -0.65 -0.33
C ALA A 95 -0.82 -0.89 -1.15
N TYR A 96 0.24 -0.10 -0.91
CA TYR A 96 1.55 -0.32 -1.53
C TYR A 96 2.19 -1.65 -1.09
N LEU A 97 2.16 -1.96 0.20
CA LEU A 97 2.69 -3.23 0.71
C LEU A 97 2.00 -4.44 0.05
N ARG A 98 0.69 -4.37 -0.20
CA ARG A 98 -0.01 -5.41 -0.98
C ARG A 98 0.45 -5.44 -2.44
N ALA A 99 0.62 -4.27 -3.06
CA ALA A 99 1.02 -4.17 -4.46
C ALA A 99 2.39 -4.80 -4.75
N ILE A 100 3.35 -4.71 -3.83
CA ILE A 100 4.69 -5.32 -4.00
C ILE A 100 4.74 -6.82 -3.66
N HIS A 101 3.64 -7.39 -3.16
CA HIS A 101 3.49 -8.82 -2.87
C HIS A 101 2.32 -9.41 -3.69
N PRO A 102 2.46 -9.49 -5.03
CA PRO A 102 1.46 -10.19 -5.83
C PRO A 102 1.37 -11.65 -5.36
N PRO A 103 0.16 -12.25 -5.36
CA PRO A 103 0.02 -13.69 -5.24
C PRO A 103 0.84 -14.39 -6.34
N HIS A 104 1.18 -15.66 -6.10
CA HIS A 104 2.01 -16.49 -6.98
C HIS A 104 3.29 -15.81 -7.51
N ARG A 105 3.86 -14.84 -6.78
CA ARG A 105 5.07 -14.10 -7.21
C ARG A 105 6.19 -15.02 -7.70
N ARG A 106 6.42 -16.14 -7.00
CA ARG A 106 7.44 -17.14 -7.37
C ARG A 106 7.12 -17.80 -8.72
N ALA A 107 5.86 -18.13 -8.97
CA ALA A 107 5.41 -18.71 -10.24
C ALA A 107 5.59 -17.72 -11.39
N TRP A 108 5.17 -16.46 -11.22
CA TRP A 108 5.37 -15.43 -12.24
C TRP A 108 6.84 -15.16 -12.53
N LEU A 109 7.70 -15.20 -11.50
CA LEU A 109 9.14 -15.09 -11.70
C LEU A 109 9.73 -16.30 -12.44
N CYS A 110 9.22 -17.51 -12.20
CA CYS A 110 9.61 -18.69 -12.98
C CYS A 110 9.19 -18.55 -14.43
N ILE A 111 7.95 -18.11 -14.69
CA ILE A 111 7.46 -17.89 -16.05
C ILE A 111 8.31 -16.85 -16.75
N HIS A 112 8.50 -15.69 -16.12
CA HIS A 112 9.33 -14.61 -16.65
C HIS A 112 10.74 -15.06 -17.06
N ARG A 113 11.36 -15.98 -16.30
CA ARG A 113 12.70 -16.51 -16.61
C ARG A 113 12.80 -17.12 -18.01
N TYR A 114 11.71 -17.66 -18.54
CA TYR A 114 11.66 -18.29 -19.86
C TYR A 114 10.97 -17.45 -20.93
N GLU A 115 10.19 -16.44 -20.54
CA GLU A 115 9.39 -15.64 -21.48
C GLU A 115 10.16 -14.48 -22.09
N GLY A 116 10.74 -13.58 -21.29
CA GLY A 116 11.38 -12.39 -21.85
C GLY A 116 11.79 -11.33 -20.85
N SER A 117 12.42 -10.26 -21.33
CA SER A 117 12.83 -9.12 -20.51
C SER A 117 11.63 -8.34 -19.98
N TRP A 118 11.69 -7.82 -18.74
CA TRP A 118 10.63 -6.95 -18.20
C TRP A 118 10.32 -5.73 -19.08
N ARG A 119 11.29 -5.30 -19.89
CA ARG A 119 11.21 -4.14 -20.80
C ARG A 119 11.15 -4.56 -22.27
N ASP A 120 10.85 -5.83 -22.56
CA ASP A 120 10.73 -6.28 -23.94
C ASP A 120 9.63 -5.50 -24.66
N SER A 121 10.02 -4.82 -25.73
CA SER A 121 9.14 -4.00 -26.56
C SER A 121 8.85 -4.64 -27.92
N GLY A 122 9.22 -5.92 -28.13
CA GLY A 122 9.12 -6.63 -29.40
C GLY A 122 7.70 -7.11 -29.71
N ASP A 123 7.02 -6.45 -30.62
CA ASP A 123 5.75 -6.93 -31.17
C ASP A 123 5.89 -8.41 -31.63
N PRO A 124 4.92 -9.30 -31.32
CA PRO A 124 3.56 -9.01 -30.83
C PRO A 124 3.36 -9.21 -29.31
N TYR A 125 4.41 -9.34 -28.50
CA TYR A 125 4.31 -9.61 -27.05
C TYR A 125 5.20 -8.67 -26.25
N TRP A 126 4.68 -8.08 -25.18
CA TRP A 126 5.41 -7.05 -24.44
C TRP A 126 5.66 -7.45 -22.99
N GLY A 127 6.79 -6.97 -22.47
CA GLY A 127 7.19 -7.12 -21.08
C GLY A 127 7.62 -8.54 -20.71
N GLY A 128 7.95 -8.73 -19.42
CA GLY A 128 8.62 -9.94 -18.96
C GLY A 128 7.73 -11.17 -18.88
N LEU A 129 6.42 -10.99 -19.06
CA LEU A 129 5.45 -12.07 -19.16
C LEU A 129 4.85 -12.16 -20.57
N GLN A 130 5.48 -11.54 -21.57
CA GLN A 130 5.09 -11.64 -22.99
C GLN A 130 3.57 -11.48 -23.20
N MET A 131 3.00 -10.37 -22.71
CA MET A 131 1.56 -10.13 -22.79
C MET A 131 1.20 -9.50 -24.13
N ASP A 132 0.21 -10.03 -24.85
CA ASP A 132 -0.31 -9.39 -26.07
C ASP A 132 -1.31 -8.24 -25.76
N ARG A 133 -1.71 -7.47 -26.79
CA ARG A 133 -2.65 -6.34 -26.65
C ARG A 133 -4.02 -6.75 -26.14
N GLY A 134 -4.54 -7.89 -26.57
CA GLY A 134 -5.83 -8.43 -26.12
C GLY A 134 -5.78 -8.84 -24.65
N PHE A 135 -4.73 -9.55 -24.24
CA PHE A 135 -4.48 -9.90 -22.84
C PHE A 135 -4.39 -8.65 -21.96
N MET A 136 -3.60 -7.66 -22.39
CA MET A 136 -3.49 -6.38 -21.69
C MET A 136 -4.84 -5.66 -21.61
N ALA A 137 -5.58 -5.57 -22.70
CA ALA A 137 -6.89 -4.91 -22.72
C ALA A 137 -7.92 -5.62 -21.81
N GLY A 138 -7.88 -6.95 -21.74
CA GLY A 138 -8.79 -7.75 -20.92
C GLY A 138 -8.51 -7.64 -19.42
N TYR A 139 -7.24 -7.55 -19.01
CA TYR A 139 -6.88 -7.70 -17.60
C TYR A 139 -6.26 -6.45 -16.96
N ALA A 140 -5.62 -5.57 -17.74
CA ALA A 140 -4.94 -4.41 -17.18
C ALA A 140 -5.94 -3.33 -16.72
N PRO A 141 -5.71 -2.66 -15.57
CA PRO A 141 -6.51 -1.52 -15.19
C PRO A 141 -6.30 -0.38 -16.19
N ARG A 142 -7.36 0.36 -16.50
CA ARG A 142 -7.34 1.44 -17.52
C ARG A 142 -6.20 2.45 -17.38
N TYR A 143 -5.70 2.71 -16.16
CA TYR A 143 -4.60 3.65 -15.97
C TYR A 143 -3.24 3.12 -16.44
N LEU A 144 -3.04 1.79 -16.49
CA LEU A 144 -1.86 1.17 -17.08
C LEU A 144 -1.90 1.25 -18.59
N LEU A 145 -3.06 0.93 -19.20
CA LEU A 145 -3.26 1.02 -20.64
C LEU A 145 -2.96 2.43 -21.19
N ARG A 146 -3.36 3.49 -20.47
CA ARG A 146 -3.01 4.88 -20.84
C ARG A 146 -1.52 5.19 -20.77
N ARG A 147 -0.74 4.40 -20.03
CA ARG A 147 0.71 4.57 -19.87
C ARG A 147 1.51 3.84 -20.96
N GLY A 148 0.85 3.02 -21.76
CA GLY A 148 1.43 2.18 -22.82
C GLY A 148 1.31 0.70 -22.49
N LEU A 149 2.17 -0.10 -23.11
CA LEU A 149 2.16 -1.56 -23.04
C LEU A 149 3.00 -2.07 -21.86
N ALA A 150 3.07 -3.39 -21.70
CA ALA A 150 3.67 -4.03 -20.55
C ALA A 150 5.14 -3.65 -20.31
N ASP A 151 5.90 -3.36 -21.37
CA ASP A 151 7.29 -2.85 -21.33
C ASP A 151 7.44 -1.56 -20.49
N ARG A 152 6.37 -0.76 -20.37
CA ARG A 152 6.31 0.48 -19.58
C ARG A 152 5.77 0.30 -18.18
N TRP A 153 5.41 -0.92 -17.81
CA TRP A 153 4.88 -1.27 -16.50
C TRP A 153 5.98 -1.84 -15.62
N SER A 154 5.90 -1.60 -14.31
CA SER A 154 6.80 -2.26 -13.38
C SER A 154 6.56 -3.78 -13.37
N PRO A 155 7.56 -4.61 -12.98
CA PRO A 155 7.37 -6.05 -12.85
C PRO A 155 6.16 -6.43 -11.99
N PHE A 156 5.94 -5.73 -10.88
CA PHE A 156 4.76 -5.97 -10.03
C PHE A 156 3.45 -5.59 -10.72
N GLU A 157 3.43 -4.52 -11.52
CA GLU A 157 2.25 -4.18 -12.31
C GLU A 157 1.92 -5.27 -13.32
N GLN A 158 2.92 -5.81 -14.04
CA GLN A 158 2.74 -6.94 -14.95
C GLN A 158 2.25 -8.20 -14.20
N MET A 159 2.87 -8.56 -13.08
CA MET A 159 2.41 -9.69 -12.25
C MET A 159 0.97 -9.52 -11.77
N TRP A 160 0.54 -8.31 -11.39
CA TRP A 160 -0.86 -8.07 -11.01
C TRP A 160 -1.85 -8.16 -12.17
N VAL A 161 -1.41 -7.88 -13.41
CA VAL A 161 -2.23 -8.13 -14.60
C VAL A 161 -2.36 -9.63 -14.85
N ALA A 162 -1.26 -10.39 -14.72
CA ALA A 162 -1.28 -11.85 -14.79
C ALA A 162 -2.17 -12.49 -13.72
N GLU A 163 -2.10 -11.98 -12.48
CA GLU A 163 -2.96 -12.42 -11.37
C GLU A 163 -4.45 -12.23 -11.64
N ARG A 164 -4.84 -11.20 -12.37
CA ARG A 164 -6.25 -11.04 -12.75
C ARG A 164 -6.69 -12.08 -13.75
N ALA A 165 -5.85 -12.37 -14.74
CA ALA A 165 -6.13 -13.44 -15.71
C ALA A 165 -6.18 -14.81 -15.01
N TYR A 166 -5.29 -15.05 -14.06
CA TYR A 166 -5.31 -16.24 -13.22
C TYR A 166 -6.65 -16.37 -12.50
N ARG A 167 -7.08 -15.32 -11.80
CA ARG A 167 -8.32 -15.28 -11.01
C ARG A 167 -9.59 -15.27 -11.86
N SER A 168 -9.52 -14.92 -13.15
CA SER A 168 -10.65 -15.00 -14.08
C SER A 168 -10.84 -16.39 -14.69
N GLY A 169 -10.11 -17.39 -14.22
CA GLY A 169 -10.24 -18.78 -14.65
C GLY A 169 -9.20 -19.24 -15.68
N ARG A 170 -8.28 -18.38 -16.16
CA ARG A 170 -7.20 -18.86 -17.05
C ARG A 170 -6.16 -19.70 -16.32
N GLY A 171 -6.03 -19.55 -15.00
CA GLY A 171 -4.93 -20.15 -14.24
C GLY A 171 -3.56 -19.78 -14.85
N PHE A 172 -2.63 -20.73 -14.85
CA PHE A 172 -1.34 -20.58 -15.54
C PHE A 172 -1.39 -20.97 -17.03
N HIS A 173 -2.54 -21.42 -17.55
CA HIS A 173 -2.69 -21.84 -18.96
C HIS A 173 -2.56 -20.69 -19.96
N ALA A 174 -2.47 -19.45 -19.50
CA ALA A 174 -2.06 -18.32 -20.33
C ALA A 174 -0.61 -18.45 -20.86
N TRP A 175 0.23 -19.25 -20.19
CA TRP A 175 1.62 -19.53 -20.57
C TRP A 175 1.85 -21.06 -20.59
N PRO A 176 1.23 -21.82 -21.50
CA PRO A 176 1.11 -23.28 -21.35
C PRO A 176 2.46 -24.01 -21.38
N SER A 177 3.38 -23.62 -22.26
CA SER A 177 4.71 -24.26 -22.34
C SER A 177 5.54 -23.95 -21.10
N THR A 178 5.60 -22.67 -20.74
CA THR A 178 6.40 -22.22 -19.61
C THR A 178 5.83 -22.64 -18.26
N ALA A 179 4.50 -22.68 -18.12
CA ALA A 179 3.85 -23.18 -16.92
C ALA A 179 4.20 -24.65 -16.66
N ARG A 180 4.28 -25.50 -17.71
CA ARG A 180 4.78 -26.87 -17.59
C ARG A 180 6.24 -26.93 -17.17
N MET A 181 7.10 -26.11 -17.79
CA MET A 181 8.52 -26.02 -17.39
C MET A 181 8.69 -25.59 -15.92
N CYS A 182 7.74 -24.80 -15.40
CA CYS A 182 7.69 -24.36 -14.02
C CYS A 182 6.93 -25.32 -13.08
N GLY A 183 6.39 -26.44 -13.56
CA GLY A 183 5.61 -27.40 -12.76
C GLY A 183 4.30 -26.83 -12.19
N LEU A 184 3.66 -25.92 -12.92
CA LEU A 184 2.46 -25.20 -12.48
C LEU A 184 1.15 -25.80 -13.01
N ILE A 185 1.23 -26.58 -14.11
CA ILE A 185 0.13 -27.29 -14.77
C ILE A 185 0.64 -28.62 -15.35
#